data_AF-A0A8T5QRG1-F1
#
_entry.id   AF-A0A8T5QRG1-F1
#
_cell.length_a   1.000
_cell.length_b   1.000
_cell.length_c   1.000
_cell.angle_alpha   90.00
_cell.angle_beta   90.00
_cell.angle_gamma   90.00
#
_symmetry.space_group_name_H-M   'P 1'
#
loop_
_entity.id
_entity.type
_entity.pdbx_description
1 polymer ?
#
loop_
_entity_poly.entity_id
_entity_poly.type
_entity_poly.pdbx_seq_one_letter_code
_entity_poly.pdbx_strand_id
1 'polypeptide(L)'
;MKLSKEYIAKCATAVLAFLDEKQITSLDDIKKISPSDNFLENGAHVLIQETPSGSFDSTAQTVSYVPPGEVGVPIEMKINGQKRYSVLIFKGDFSLPGYETFSQDPFGNNVHYRKIASIEIESVRSELEKLAE
;
A
#
# COMPACT_ATOMS: atom_id res chain seq x y z
N MET A 1 5.06 -17.62 3.74
CA MET A 1 4.00 -18.09 2.82
C MET A 1 4.23 -17.44 1.47
N LYS A 2 3.99 -18.16 0.36
CA LYS A 2 4.00 -17.53 -0.98
C LYS A 2 2.66 -16.83 -1.22
N LEU A 3 2.71 -15.62 -1.74
CA LEU A 3 1.55 -14.76 -1.95
C LEU A 3 1.15 -14.78 -3.43
N SER A 4 0.06 -15.46 -3.73
CA SER A 4 -0.44 -15.58 -5.10
C SER A 4 -1.05 -14.28 -5.61
N LYS A 5 -1.26 -14.19 -6.92
CA LYS A 5 -1.94 -13.05 -7.54
C LYS A 5 -3.33 -12.82 -6.94
N GLU A 6 -4.11 -13.88 -6.77
CA GLU A 6 -5.47 -13.81 -6.23
C GLU A 6 -5.48 -13.33 -4.77
N TYR A 7 -4.45 -13.69 -4.01
CA TYR A 7 -4.30 -13.20 -2.63
C TYR A 7 -4.03 -11.69 -2.60
N ILE A 8 -3.14 -11.21 -3.49
CA ILE A 8 -2.83 -9.78 -3.60
C ILE A 8 -4.03 -8.99 -4.10
N ALA A 9 -4.83 -9.54 -5.02
CA ALA A 9 -6.08 -8.92 -5.46
C ALA A 9 -7.08 -8.72 -4.31
N LYS A 10 -7.22 -9.71 -3.43
CA LYS A 10 -8.04 -9.59 -2.21
C LYS A 10 -7.52 -8.52 -1.27
N CYS A 11 -6.20 -8.45 -1.08
CA CYS A 11 -5.59 -7.41 -0.25
C CYS A 11 -5.83 -6.01 -0.84
N ALA A 12 -5.68 -5.85 -2.15
CA ALA A 12 -5.90 -4.57 -2.83
C ALA A 12 -7.36 -4.12 -2.70
N THR A 13 -8.29 -5.06 -2.86
CA THR A 13 -9.72 -4.83 -2.64
C THR A 13 -10.01 -4.37 -1.21
N ALA A 14 -9.38 -4.98 -0.21
CA ALA A 14 -9.54 -4.58 1.18
C ALA A 14 -8.99 -3.18 1.47
N VAL A 15 -7.86 -2.81 0.84
CA VAL A 15 -7.32 -1.44 0.92
C VAL A 15 -8.28 -0.45 0.28
N LEU A 16 -8.82 -0.73 -0.90
CA LEU A 16 -9.81 0.12 -1.56
C LEU A 16 -11.05 0.33 -0.68
N ALA A 17 -11.59 -0.75 -0.11
CA ALA A 17 -12.72 -0.67 0.81
C ALA A 17 -12.43 0.20 2.04
N PHE A 18 -11.22 0.12 2.60
CA PHE A 18 -10.78 1.00 3.68
C PHE A 18 -10.74 2.47 3.25
N LEU A 19 -10.18 2.77 2.06
CA LEU A 19 -10.15 4.13 1.53
C LEU A 19 -11.58 4.69 1.39
N ASP A 20 -12.54 3.87 0.98
CA ASP A 20 -13.94 4.26 0.83
C ASP A 20 -14.65 4.45 2.17
N GLU A 21 -14.50 3.51 3.10
CA GLU A 21 -15.10 3.59 4.43
C GLU A 21 -14.65 4.85 5.17
N LYS A 22 -13.37 5.19 5.06
CA LYS A 22 -12.79 6.39 5.67
C LYS A 22 -12.93 7.65 4.82
N GLN A 23 -13.56 7.56 3.64
CA GLN A 23 -13.76 8.67 2.70
C GLN A 23 -12.45 9.39 2.35
N ILE A 24 -11.37 8.64 2.15
CA ILE A 24 -10.05 9.18 1.85
C ILE A 24 -10.01 9.61 0.38
N THR A 25 -9.96 10.92 0.15
CA THR A 25 -9.89 11.51 -1.18
C THR A 25 -8.62 12.32 -1.41
N SER A 26 -7.92 12.68 -0.33
CA SER A 26 -6.71 13.49 -0.38
C SER A 26 -5.62 12.98 0.57
N LEU A 27 -4.39 13.45 0.36
CA LEU A 27 -3.28 13.22 1.28
C LEU A 27 -3.57 13.76 2.69
N ASP A 28 -4.31 14.87 2.80
CA ASP A 28 -4.65 15.45 4.09
C ASP A 28 -5.68 14.62 4.86
N ASP A 29 -6.53 13.84 4.17
CA ASP A 29 -7.44 12.90 4.83
C ASP A 29 -6.67 11.77 5.50
N ILE A 30 -5.63 11.24 4.85
CA ILE A 30 -4.73 10.22 5.44
C ILE A 30 -4.10 10.74 6.73
N LYS A 31 -3.63 11.99 6.75
CA LYS A 31 -2.98 12.60 7.92
C LYS A 31 -3.92 12.79 9.12
N LYS A 32 -5.24 12.85 8.89
CA LYS A 32 -6.25 13.03 9.96
C LYS A 32 -6.61 11.71 10.65
N ILE A 33 -6.23 10.57 10.08
CA ILE A 33 -6.61 9.27 10.62
C ILE A 33 -5.77 8.96 11.84
N SER A 34 -6.44 8.67 12.96
CA SER A 34 -5.75 8.23 14.17
C SER A 34 -5.15 6.83 13.95
N PRO A 35 -3.91 6.58 14.42
CA PRO A 35 -3.31 5.23 14.39
C PRO A 35 -4.18 4.14 15.05
N SER A 36 -5.05 4.52 15.99
CA SER A 36 -5.97 3.63 16.71
C SER A 36 -7.18 3.15 15.89
N ASP A 37 -7.52 3.82 14.79
CA ASP A 37 -8.85 3.72 14.15
C ASP A 37 -8.87 2.80 12.92
N ASN A 38 -7.86 1.94 12.79
CA ASN A 38 -7.57 1.25 11.53
C ASN A 38 -7.80 -0.26 11.57
N PHE A 39 -8.63 -0.76 12.49
CA PHE A 39 -9.04 -2.16 12.48
C PHE A 39 -10.19 -2.35 11.49
N LEU A 40 -10.07 -3.37 10.64
CA LEU A 40 -11.10 -3.79 9.70
C LEU A 40 -11.93 -4.92 10.33
N GLU A 41 -13.19 -5.06 9.90
CA GLU A 41 -14.12 -6.06 10.45
C GLU A 41 -13.62 -7.51 10.33
N ASN A 42 -12.79 -7.80 9.32
CA ASN A 42 -12.19 -9.11 9.10
C ASN A 42 -10.97 -9.39 10.03
N GLY A 43 -10.66 -8.49 10.96
CA GLY A 43 -9.51 -8.58 11.85
C GLY A 43 -8.18 -8.15 11.22
N ALA A 44 -8.18 -7.70 9.96
CA ALA A 44 -7.05 -6.98 9.38
C ALA A 44 -6.89 -5.61 10.04
N HIS A 45 -5.74 -4.99 9.85
CA HIS A 45 -5.59 -3.57 10.17
C HIS A 45 -4.76 -2.83 9.12
N VAL A 46 -4.97 -1.52 9.05
CA VAL A 46 -4.22 -0.62 8.19
C VAL A 46 -3.29 0.24 9.05
N LEU A 47 -1.98 0.08 8.91
CA LEU A 47 -1.04 0.94 9.63
C LEU A 47 -0.82 2.23 8.83
N ILE A 48 -1.08 3.37 9.45
CA ILE A 48 -0.78 4.69 8.88
C ILE A 48 0.32 5.35 9.71
N GLN A 49 1.41 5.73 9.04
CA GLN A 49 2.58 6.32 9.68
C GLN A 49 3.38 7.19 8.73
N GLU A 50 4.10 8.16 9.28
CA GLU A 50 5.13 8.88 8.55
C GLU A 50 6.42 8.06 8.49
N THR A 51 6.95 7.83 7.29
CA THR A 51 8.23 7.12 7.11
C THR A 51 9.23 7.96 6.31
N PRO A 52 10.54 7.81 6.54
CA PRO A 52 11.57 8.44 5.71
C PRO A 52 11.51 7.95 4.25
N SER A 53 11.69 8.86 3.29
CA SER A 53 11.58 8.57 1.85
C SER A 53 12.93 8.65 1.11
N GLY A 54 13.86 7.77 1.53
CA GLY A 54 15.15 7.53 0.87
C GLY A 54 16.26 8.55 1.16
N SER A 55 15.91 9.78 1.56
CA SER A 55 16.83 10.81 2.05
C SER A 55 16.32 11.34 3.38
N PHE A 56 17.23 11.67 4.32
CA PHE A 56 16.89 12.17 5.67
C PHE A 56 15.94 13.39 5.66
N ASP A 57 15.90 14.16 4.58
CA ASP A 57 15.17 15.43 4.50
C ASP A 57 13.73 15.33 3.96
N SER A 58 13.17 14.13 3.80
CA SER A 58 11.80 14.00 3.30
C SER A 58 11.05 12.79 3.84
N THR A 59 9.79 13.01 4.24
CA THR A 59 8.90 11.97 4.74
C THR A 59 7.79 11.64 3.73
N ALA A 60 7.21 10.45 3.87
CA ALA A 60 6.04 10.02 3.13
C ALA A 60 4.98 9.50 4.11
N GLN A 61 3.71 9.82 3.83
CA GLN A 61 2.59 9.13 4.48
C GLN A 61 2.55 7.71 3.93
N THR A 62 2.66 6.74 4.82
CA THR A 62 2.70 5.31 4.49
C THR A 62 1.45 4.65 5.02
N VAL A 63 0.74 3.95 4.15
CA VAL A 63 -0.44 3.15 4.48
C VAL A 63 -0.10 1.70 4.16
N SER A 64 -0.01 0.87 5.18
CA SER A 64 0.39 -0.53 5.08
C SER A 64 -0.78 -1.42 5.47
N TYR A 65 -1.22 -2.31 4.58
CA TYR A 65 -2.25 -3.29 4.90
C TYR A 65 -1.64 -4.48 5.62
N VAL A 66 -2.22 -4.89 6.75
CA VAL A 66 -1.79 -6.03 7.54
C VAL A 66 -2.95 -7.02 7.67
N PRO A 67 -2.91 -8.17 6.97
CA PRO A 67 -3.97 -9.17 6.99
C PRO A 67 -4.10 -9.86 8.36
N PRO A 68 -5.29 -10.41 8.68
CA PRO A 68 -5.54 -11.06 9.97
C PRO A 68 -4.68 -12.31 10.12
N GLY A 69 -4.04 -12.46 11.28
CA GLY A 69 -3.28 -13.66 11.64
C GLY A 69 -1.98 -13.87 10.85
N GLU A 70 -1.53 -12.89 10.07
CA GLU A 70 -0.34 -13.00 9.23
C GLU A 70 0.83 -12.13 9.72
N VAL A 71 2.06 -12.58 9.43
CA VAL A 71 3.30 -11.87 9.72
C VAL A 71 3.79 -11.22 8.43
N GLY A 72 3.27 -10.04 8.09
CA GLY A 72 3.75 -9.28 6.96
C GLY A 72 2.84 -8.16 6.47
N VAL A 73 3.40 -7.35 5.57
CA VAL A 73 2.71 -6.29 4.82
C VAL A 73 2.71 -6.69 3.35
N PRO A 74 1.62 -7.28 2.82
CA PRO A 74 1.53 -7.66 1.42
C PRO A 74 1.36 -6.46 0.48
N ILE A 75 0.73 -5.36 0.95
CA ILE A 75 0.51 -4.13 0.17
C ILE A 75 0.84 -2.93 1.04
N GLU A 76 1.58 -1.99 0.46
CA GLU A 76 1.95 -0.72 1.07
C GLU A 76 1.88 0.39 0.02
N MET A 77 1.27 1.51 0.37
CA MET A 77 1.33 2.74 -0.43
C MET A 77 2.06 3.83 0.33
N LYS A 78 2.87 4.60 -0.38
CA LYS A 78 3.62 5.74 0.13
C LYS A 78 3.28 6.97 -0.68
N ILE A 79 2.90 8.05 -0.02
CA ILE A 79 2.64 9.33 -0.67
C ILE A 79 3.60 10.37 -0.11
N ASN A 80 4.48 10.88 -0.96
CA ASN A 80 5.41 11.94 -0.62
C ASN A 80 4.91 13.27 -1.17
N GLY A 81 4.30 14.07 -0.29
CA GLY A 81 3.82 15.41 -0.62
C GLY A 81 4.94 16.37 -1.05
N GLN A 82 6.12 16.27 -0.43
CA GLN A 82 7.25 17.18 -0.70
C GLN A 82 7.89 16.93 -2.06
N LYS A 83 8.09 15.66 -2.42
CA LYS A 83 8.67 15.23 -3.71
C LYS A 83 7.62 14.98 -4.80
N ARG A 84 6.33 15.19 -4.48
CA ARG A 84 5.19 15.11 -5.39
C ARG A 84 5.05 13.77 -6.14
N TYR A 85 5.21 12.66 -5.42
CA TYR A 85 4.99 11.32 -5.99
C TYR A 85 4.34 10.37 -4.99
N SER A 86 3.79 9.29 -5.54
CA SER A 86 3.32 8.14 -4.78
C SER A 86 4.06 6.88 -5.21
N VAL A 87 4.08 5.87 -4.36
CA VAL A 87 4.64 4.54 -4.66
C VAL A 87 3.64 3.53 -4.15
N LEU A 88 3.29 2.57 -5.00
CA LEU A 88 2.58 1.36 -4.59
C LEU A 88 3.59 0.21 -4.55
N ILE A 89 3.61 -0.53 -3.45
CA ILE A 89 4.51 -1.64 -3.18
C ILE A 89 3.64 -2.86 -2.85
N PHE A 90 3.96 -4.02 -3.43
CA PHE A 90 3.34 -5.27 -3.02
C PHE A 90 4.32 -6.44 -3.05
N LYS A 91 3.97 -7.54 -2.38
CA LYS A 91 4.77 -8.77 -2.35
C LYS A 91 4.02 -9.91 -3.02
N GLY A 92 4.64 -10.60 -3.98
CA GLY A 92 3.98 -11.70 -4.69
C GLY A 92 4.96 -12.74 -5.22
N ASP A 93 4.50 -13.97 -5.47
CA ASP A 93 5.30 -15.02 -6.11
C ASP A 93 5.24 -14.99 -7.65
N PHE A 94 4.65 -13.93 -8.19
CA PHE A 94 4.47 -13.68 -9.62
C PHE A 94 5.27 -12.45 -10.07
N SER A 95 5.15 -12.10 -11.35
CA SER A 95 5.64 -10.84 -11.90
C SER A 95 4.48 -10.10 -12.52
N LEU A 96 4.44 -8.77 -12.37
CA LEU A 96 3.38 -7.94 -12.93
C LEU A 96 3.98 -6.90 -13.90
N PRO A 97 3.56 -6.87 -15.18
CA PRO A 97 4.04 -5.87 -16.13
C PRO A 97 3.82 -4.44 -15.63
N GLY A 98 4.82 -3.57 -15.82
CA GLY A 98 4.77 -2.18 -15.36
C GLY A 98 5.14 -1.97 -13.90
N TYR A 99 5.47 -3.05 -13.17
CA TYR A 99 6.07 -2.99 -11.84
C TYR A 99 7.52 -3.45 -11.90
N GLU A 100 8.37 -2.75 -11.17
CA GLU A 100 9.78 -3.14 -10.99
C GLU A 100 9.91 -4.02 -9.75
N THR A 101 10.81 -5.00 -9.80
CA THR A 101 11.17 -5.82 -8.64
C THR A 101 12.50 -5.35 -8.09
N PHE A 102 12.56 -5.01 -6.80
CA PHE A 102 13.80 -4.52 -6.17
C PHE A 102 14.37 -5.43 -5.10
N SER A 103 13.59 -6.39 -4.59
CA SER A 103 14.07 -7.37 -3.61
C SER A 103 13.19 -8.62 -3.60
N GLN A 104 13.61 -9.62 -2.83
CA GLN A 104 12.85 -10.84 -2.56
C GLN A 104 12.87 -11.09 -1.05
N ASP A 105 11.73 -11.49 -0.49
CA ASP A 105 11.64 -11.83 0.93
C ASP A 105 12.15 -13.26 1.23
N PRO A 106 12.36 -13.63 2.50
CA PRO A 106 12.83 -14.97 2.87
C PRO A 106 11.90 -16.13 2.46
N PHE A 107 10.65 -15.85 2.08
CA PHE A 107 9.67 -16.85 1.62
C PHE A 107 9.63 -16.98 0.10
N GLY A 108 10.46 -16.23 -0.62
CA GLY A 108 10.54 -16.23 -2.09
C GLY A 108 9.50 -15.34 -2.77
N ASN A 109 8.84 -14.42 -2.04
CA ASN A 109 7.99 -13.41 -2.66
C ASN A 109 8.85 -12.27 -3.19
N ASN A 110 8.66 -11.93 -4.45
CA ASN A 110 9.22 -10.73 -5.06
C ASN A 110 8.56 -9.50 -4.44
N VAL A 111 9.35 -8.49 -4.12
CA VAL A 111 8.85 -7.18 -3.70
C VAL A 111 8.81 -6.27 -4.92
N HIS A 112 7.59 -5.99 -5.36
CA HIS A 112 7.29 -5.17 -6.51
C HIS A 112 7.01 -3.74 -6.09
N TYR A 113 7.36 -2.78 -6.92
CA TYR A 113 6.95 -1.40 -6.74
C TYR A 113 6.65 -0.71 -8.05
N ARG A 114 5.80 0.30 -7.98
CA ARG A 114 5.52 1.24 -9.06
C ARG A 114 5.48 2.64 -8.51
N LYS A 115 6.29 3.52 -9.09
CA LYS A 115 6.27 4.95 -8.80
C LYS A 115 5.24 5.64 -9.68
N ILE A 116 4.41 6.47 -9.07
CA ILE A 116 3.34 7.24 -9.70
C ILE A 116 3.73 8.72 -9.54
N ALA A 117 3.84 9.46 -10.65
CA ALA A 117 4.23 10.87 -10.65
C ALA A 117 3.06 11.79 -10.24
N SER A 118 2.41 11.48 -9.12
CA SER A 118 1.24 12.16 -8.58
C SER A 118 1.13 11.90 -7.09
N ILE A 119 0.54 12.84 -6.34
CA ILE A 119 0.15 12.66 -4.94
C ILE A 119 -1.37 12.48 -4.78
N GLU A 120 -2.10 12.51 -5.89
CA GLU A 120 -3.55 12.36 -5.89
C GLU A 120 -3.92 10.93 -5.51
N ILE A 121 -4.82 10.79 -4.54
CA ILE A 121 -5.30 9.48 -4.06
C ILE A 121 -5.89 8.68 -5.21
N GLU A 122 -6.59 9.34 -6.12
CA GLU A 122 -7.20 8.70 -7.30
C GLU A 122 -6.17 7.98 -8.18
N SER A 123 -4.96 8.54 -8.31
CA SER A 123 -3.89 7.89 -9.08
C SER A 123 -3.42 6.58 -8.41
N VAL A 124 -3.43 6.54 -7.06
CA VAL A 124 -3.09 5.34 -6.30
C VAL A 124 -4.24 4.33 -6.33
N ARG A 125 -5.50 4.79 -6.22
CA ARG A 125 -6.72 3.97 -6.33
C ARG A 125 -6.74 3.22 -7.65
N SER A 126 -6.51 3.91 -8.77
CA SER A 126 -6.46 3.27 -10.09
C SER A 126 -5.38 2.18 -10.20
N GLU A 127 -4.27 2.29 -9.48
CA GLU A 127 -3.25 1.24 -9.45
C GLU A 127 -3.64 0.07 -8.53
N LEU A 128 -4.31 0.34 -7.41
CA LEU A 128 -4.89 -0.70 -6.55
C LEU A 128 -6.00 -1.48 -7.27
N GLU A 129 -6.84 -0.81 -8.06
CA GLU A 129 -7.89 -1.44 -8.87
C GLU A 129 -7.28 -2.43 -9.87
N LYS A 130 -6.19 -2.06 -10.54
CA LYS A 130 -5.45 -2.98 -11.44
C LYS A 130 -4.86 -4.19 -10.70
N LEU A 131 -4.49 -4.03 -9.43
CA LEU A 131 -4.05 -5.16 -8.60
C LEU A 131 -5.21 -6.04 -8.16
N ALA A 132 -6.42 -5.48 -8.04
CA ALA A 132 -7.63 -6.20 -7.64
C ALA A 132 -8.23 -7.09 -8.75
N GLU A 133 -7.78 -6.93 -10.00
CA GLU A 133 -8.13 -7.76 -11.17
C GLU A 133 -7.23 -9.01 -11.35
#